data_AF-A0A6A6WYV0-F1
#
_entry.id   AF-A0A6A6WYV0-F1
#
_cell.length_a   1.000
_cell.length_b   1.000
_cell.length_c   1.000
_cell.angle_alpha   90.00
_cell.angle_beta   90.00
_cell.angle_gamma   90.00
#
_symmetry.space_group_name_H-M   'P 1'
#
loop_
_entity.id
_entity.type
_entity.pdbx_description
1 polymer ?
#
loop_
_entity_poly.entity_id
_entity_poly.type
_entity_poly.pdbx_seq_one_letter_code
_entity_poly.pdbx_strand_id
1 'polypeptide(L)'
;MTSKIAAVVAYPSKHPETGEALQFDMEYYLSDHMPLIESVWRPYGLKSWSINEFPNPCPLTGQTPPYLVQTTCYFDSIEDMRNALEKGSEKSKPDVEKFSNVFPLIWVGESVKSG
;
A
#
# COMPACT_ATOMS: atom_id res chain seq x y z
N MET A 1 -11.62 -4.06 -23.65
CA MET A 1 -11.68 -3.55 -22.26
C MET A 1 -10.26 -3.63 -21.73
N THR A 2 -9.66 -2.52 -21.32
CA THR A 2 -8.35 -2.54 -20.65
C THR A 2 -8.58 -3.09 -19.25
N SER A 3 -8.00 -4.26 -18.94
CA SER A 3 -7.99 -4.80 -17.57
C SER A 3 -7.27 -3.80 -16.67
N LYS A 4 -7.91 -3.38 -15.58
CA LYS A 4 -7.26 -2.55 -14.56
C LYS A 4 -6.66 -3.46 -13.50
N ILE A 5 -5.34 -3.43 -13.38
CA ILE A 5 -4.60 -4.15 -12.35
C ILE A 5 -4.49 -3.26 -11.11
N ALA A 6 -4.73 -3.85 -9.94
CA ALA A 6 -4.59 -3.21 -8.65
C ALA A 6 -3.47 -3.90 -7.86
N ALA A 7 -2.47 -3.14 -7.43
CA ALA A 7 -1.53 -3.55 -6.39
C ALA A 7 -2.05 -3.01 -5.06
N VAL A 8 -2.40 -3.90 -4.14
CA VAL A 8 -2.84 -3.53 -2.80
C VAL A 8 -1.67 -3.70 -1.86
N VAL A 9 -1.35 -2.65 -1.12
CA VAL A 9 -0.27 -2.54 -0.14
C VAL A 9 -0.92 -2.28 1.22
N ALA A 10 -0.93 -3.26 2.12
CA ALA A 10 -1.66 -3.16 3.38
C ALA A 10 -0.75 -3.42 4.60
N TYR A 11 -0.87 -2.58 5.62
CA TYR A 11 -0.10 -2.64 6.86
C TYR A 11 -0.90 -3.39 7.93
N PRO A 12 -0.43 -4.58 8.38
CA PRO A 12 -1.07 -5.34 9.44
C PRO A 12 -1.20 -4.51 10.72
N SER A 13 -2.27 -4.73 11.49
CA SER A 13 -2.49 -4.03 12.76
C SER A 13 -1.50 -4.42 13.86
N LYS A 14 -0.73 -5.50 13.64
CA LYS A 14 0.30 -5.98 14.55
C LYS A 14 1.55 -6.44 13.79
N HIS A 15 2.71 -6.27 14.41
CA HIS A 15 3.96 -6.80 13.93
C HIS A 15 3.91 -8.34 13.87
N PRO A 16 4.26 -8.98 12.73
CA PRO A 16 4.09 -10.43 12.54
C PRO A 16 4.94 -11.27 13.49
N GLU A 17 6.13 -10.79 13.87
CA GLU A 17 7.04 -11.51 14.76
C GLU A 17 6.83 -11.18 16.25
N THR A 18 6.76 -9.90 16.63
CA THR A 18 6.68 -9.48 18.04
C THR A 18 5.26 -9.39 18.58
N GLY A 19 4.24 -9.27 17.71
CA GLY A 19 2.85 -9.04 18.09
C GLY A 19 2.54 -7.63 18.60
N GLU A 20 3.52 -6.72 18.58
CA GLU A 20 3.33 -5.31 18.93
C GLU A 20 2.33 -4.62 18.01
N ALA A 21 1.64 -3.59 18.50
CA ALA A 21 0.72 -2.81 17.68
C ALA A 21 1.47 -2.06 16.57
N LEU A 22 0.79 -1.81 15.45
CA LEU A 22 1.29 -0.95 14.38
C LEU A 22 1.58 0.45 14.94
N GLN A 23 2.80 0.92 14.72
CA GLN A 23 3.21 2.32 14.82
C GLN A 23 3.32 2.83 13.40
N PHE A 24 2.49 3.81 13.05
CA PHE A 24 2.41 4.35 11.70
C PHE A 24 2.37 5.88 11.72
N ASP A 25 3.37 6.52 11.11
CA ASP A 25 3.41 7.96 10.91
C ASP A 25 2.71 8.31 9.59
N MET A 26 1.42 8.64 9.68
CA MET A 26 0.62 9.01 8.53
C MET A 26 1.06 10.35 7.90
N GLU A 27 1.66 11.25 8.69
CA GLU A 27 2.15 12.52 8.16
C GLU A 27 3.34 12.26 7.22
N TYR A 28 4.38 11.58 7.70
CA TYR A 28 5.53 11.18 6.87
C TYR A 28 5.10 10.32 5.67
N TYR A 29 4.15 9.41 5.87
CA TYR A 29 3.63 8.59 4.79
C TYR A 29 3.08 9.43 3.64
N LEU A 30 2.31 10.48 3.95
CA LEU A 30 1.69 11.34 2.95
C LEU A 30 2.65 12.41 2.39
N SER A 31 3.51 13.01 3.21
CA SER A 31 4.40 14.10 2.80
C SER A 31 5.67 13.65 2.09
N ASP A 32 6.16 12.45 2.39
CA ASP A 32 7.47 11.99 1.93
C ASP A 32 7.37 10.67 1.17
N HIS A 33 6.73 9.66 1.76
CA HIS A 33 6.71 8.32 1.17
C HIS A 33 5.87 8.27 -0.11
N MET A 34 4.65 8.81 -0.10
CA MET A 34 3.79 8.79 -1.27
C MET A 34 4.36 9.58 -2.47
N PRO A 35 4.94 10.79 -2.29
CA PRO A 35 5.69 11.46 -3.37
C PRO A 35 6.87 10.64 -3.89
N LEU A 36 7.62 9.95 -3.01
CA LEU A 36 8.67 9.03 -3.43
C LEU A 36 8.09 7.90 -4.29
N ILE A 37 7.00 7.24 -3.87
CA ILE A 37 6.31 6.20 -4.64
C ILE A 37 5.87 6.73 -6.00
N GLU A 38 5.24 7.90 -6.06
CA GLU A 38 4.86 8.49 -7.35
C GLU A 38 6.07 8.69 -8.27
N SER A 39 7.18 9.22 -7.72
CA SER A 39 8.39 9.49 -8.50
C SER A 39 9.03 8.23 -9.07
N VAL A 40 8.96 7.10 -8.35
CA VAL A 40 9.60 5.85 -8.75
C VAL A 40 8.67 4.90 -9.51
N TRP A 41 7.35 5.00 -9.34
CA TRP A 41 6.38 4.08 -9.96
C TRP A 41 5.68 4.66 -11.19
N ARG A 42 5.49 6.00 -11.29
CA ARG A 42 4.90 6.61 -12.50
C ARG A 42 5.67 6.31 -13.79
N PRO A 43 7.01 6.27 -13.82
CA PRO A 43 7.76 5.87 -15.01
C PRO A 43 7.43 4.45 -15.50
N TYR A 44 6.86 3.60 -14.64
CA TYR A 44 6.46 2.23 -14.93
C TYR A 44 4.94 2.06 -15.03
N GLY A 45 4.18 3.13 -15.28
CA GLY A 45 2.77 3.02 -15.64
C GLY A 45 1.77 3.12 -14.48
N LEU A 46 2.19 3.58 -13.30
CA LEU A 46 1.24 3.92 -12.22
C LEU A 46 0.26 5.00 -12.70
N LYS A 47 -1.04 4.69 -12.68
CA LYS A 47 -2.11 5.59 -13.16
C LYS A 47 -2.72 6.42 -12.06
N SER A 48 -3.03 5.79 -10.94
CA SER A 48 -3.64 6.41 -9.79
C SER A 48 -3.41 5.56 -8.55
N TRP A 49 -3.70 6.13 -7.39
CA TRP A 49 -3.72 5.43 -6.13
C TRP A 49 -4.82 5.96 -5.22
N SER A 50 -5.22 5.16 -4.24
CA SER A 50 -6.08 5.56 -3.13
C SER A 50 -5.52 5.02 -1.82
N ILE A 51 -5.73 5.76 -0.73
CA ILE A 51 -5.29 5.38 0.62
C ILE A 51 -6.52 5.30 1.50
N ASN A 52 -6.58 4.25 2.33
CA ASN A 52 -7.59 4.05 3.35
C ASN A 52 -6.91 3.84 4.69
N GLU A 53 -7.35 4.59 5.69
CA GLU A 53 -7.06 4.32 7.09
C GLU A 53 -8.29 3.68 7.74
N PHE A 54 -8.08 2.64 8.53
CA PHE A 54 -9.15 1.88 9.17
C PHE A 54 -9.15 2.18 10.68
N PRO A 55 -10.26 2.70 11.23
CA PRO A 55 -10.35 2.97 12.66
C PRO A 55 -10.14 1.70 13.50
N ASN A 56 -9.42 1.85 14.61
CA ASN A 56 -9.21 0.80 15.60
C ASN A 56 -9.67 1.31 16.98
N PRO A 57 -10.77 0.75 17.55
CA PRO A 57 -11.53 -0.38 17.04
C PRO A 57 -12.41 -0.05 15.82
N CYS A 58 -12.76 -1.07 15.05
CA CYS A 58 -13.70 -0.95 13.93
C CYS A 58 -15.06 -0.40 14.45
N PRO A 59 -15.64 0.63 13.82
CA PRO A 59 -16.87 1.24 14.30
C PRO A 59 -18.10 0.34 14.17
N LEU A 60 -18.02 -0.70 13.32
CA LEU A 60 -19.13 -1.64 13.10
C LEU A 60 -19.06 -2.87 14.01
N THR A 61 -17.86 -3.36 14.31
CA THR A 61 -17.67 -4.63 15.04
C THR A 61 -17.10 -4.45 16.44
N GLY A 62 -16.52 -3.29 16.75
CA GLY A 62 -15.76 -3.06 17.98
C GLY A 62 -14.43 -3.84 18.05
N GLN A 63 -14.07 -4.59 17.01
CA GLN A 63 -12.85 -5.39 16.96
C GLN A 63 -11.72 -4.64 16.25
N THR A 64 -10.47 -4.96 16.60
CA THR A 64 -9.31 -4.48 15.86
C THR A 64 -9.31 -5.05 14.43
N PRO A 65 -9.30 -4.19 13.39
CA PRO A 65 -9.14 -4.65 12.02
C PRO A 65 -7.82 -5.42 11.83
N PRO A 66 -7.74 -6.37 10.89
CA PRO A 66 -6.50 -7.06 10.58
C PRO A 66 -5.42 -6.14 9.99
N TYR A 67 -5.84 -5.05 9.34
CA TYR A 67 -4.98 -4.02 8.73
C TYR A 67 -5.48 -2.64 9.12
N LEU A 68 -4.57 -1.68 9.34
CA LEU A 68 -4.95 -0.31 9.73
C LEU A 68 -4.71 0.72 8.64
N VAL A 69 -3.83 0.43 7.68
CA VAL A 69 -3.58 1.28 6.52
C VAL A 69 -3.54 0.42 5.25
N GLN A 70 -4.19 0.87 4.19
CA GLN A 70 -4.15 0.24 2.88
C GLN A 70 -3.99 1.29 1.79
N THR A 71 -3.07 1.03 0.87
CA THR A 71 -2.90 1.80 -0.37
C THR A 71 -3.14 0.89 -1.56
N THR A 72 -4.02 1.32 -2.47
CA THR A 72 -4.29 0.61 -3.72
C THR A 72 -3.76 1.42 -4.88
N CYS A 73 -2.81 0.87 -5.61
CA CYS A 73 -2.19 1.46 -6.80
C CYS A 73 -2.73 0.80 -8.07
N TYR A 74 -3.10 1.60 -9.07
CA TYR A 74 -3.74 1.11 -10.30
C TYR A 74 -2.83 1.21 -11.52
N PHE A 75 -2.84 0.17 -12.34
CA PHE A 75 -2.05 0.01 -13.56
C PHE A 75 -2.92 -0.54 -14.70
N ASP A 76 -2.50 -0.32 -15.95
CA ASP A 76 -3.16 -0.91 -17.13
C ASP A 76 -2.65 -2.33 -17.47
N SER A 77 -1.49 -2.72 -16.92
CA SER A 77 -0.82 -3.98 -17.22
C SER A 77 -0.15 -4.57 -15.97
N ILE A 78 -0.15 -5.90 -15.90
CA ILE A 78 0.57 -6.66 -14.86
C ILE A 78 2.08 -6.47 -14.99
N GLU A 79 2.58 -6.29 -16.22
CA GLU A 79 4.01 -6.13 -16.49
C GLU A 79 4.52 -4.76 -16.03
N ASP A 80 3.73 -3.71 -16.27
CA ASP A 80 3.96 -2.36 -15.76
C ASP A 80 4.03 -2.35 -14.22
N MET A 81 3.03 -2.97 -13.58
CA MET A 81 3.00 -3.13 -12.12
C MET A 81 4.20 -3.92 -11.60
N ARG A 82 4.57 -5.03 -12.25
CA ARG A 82 5.74 -5.84 -11.85
C ARG A 82 7.03 -5.03 -11.93
N ASN A 83 7.22 -4.28 -13.02
CA ASN A 83 8.36 -3.39 -13.19
C ASN A 83 8.39 -2.29 -12.12
N ALA A 84 7.24 -1.70 -11.78
CA ALA A 84 7.12 -0.70 -10.72
C ALA A 84 7.48 -1.26 -9.35
N LEU A 85 6.99 -2.46 -9.01
CA LEU A 85 7.30 -3.14 -7.76
C LEU A 85 8.78 -3.51 -7.68
N GLU A 86 9.32 -4.20 -8.68
CA GLU A 86 10.72 -4.65 -8.66
C GLU A 86 11.69 -3.47 -8.61
N LYS A 87 11.55 -2.50 -9.51
CA LYS A 87 12.52 -1.40 -9.65
C LYS A 87 12.25 -0.23 -8.70
N GLY A 88 10.99 -0.01 -8.34
CA GLY A 88 10.60 1.04 -7.40
C GLY A 88 10.87 0.66 -5.94
N SER A 89 10.74 -0.63 -5.59
CA SER A 89 10.96 -1.10 -4.21
C SER A 89 12.41 -0.96 -3.75
N GLU A 90 13.39 -0.96 -4.66
CA GLU A 90 14.80 -0.69 -4.31
C GLU A 90 14.97 0.64 -3.57
N LYS A 91 14.14 1.64 -3.90
CA LYS A 91 14.17 2.96 -3.28
C LYS A 91 13.15 3.13 -2.16
N SER A 92 11.95 2.55 -2.30
CA SER A 92 10.87 2.76 -1.32
C SER A 92 10.93 1.82 -0.12
N LYS A 93 11.52 0.61 -0.25
CA LYS A 93 11.58 -0.35 0.85
C LYS A 93 12.38 0.16 2.06
N PRO A 94 13.56 0.78 1.91
CA PRO A 94 14.29 1.35 3.05
C PRO A 94 13.57 2.54 3.71
N ASP A 95 12.64 3.17 3.00
CA ASP A 95 11.87 4.31 3.51
C ASP A 95 10.74 3.87 4.44
N VAL A 96 10.30 2.60 4.36
CA VAL A 96 9.22 2.04 5.19
C VAL A 96 9.52 2.14 6.69
N GLU A 97 10.76 1.84 7.08
CA GLU A 97 11.17 1.85 8.49
C GLU A 97 11.13 3.24 9.14
N LYS A 98 11.01 4.31 8.35
CA LYS A 98 10.92 5.68 8.88
C LYS A 98 9.53 6.05 9.36
N PHE A 99 8.49 5.40 8.84
CA PHE A 99 7.10 5.69 9.21
C PHE A 99 6.34 4.48 9.73
N SER A 100 6.86 3.26 9.60
CA SER A 100 6.16 2.06 10.04
C SER A 100 7.11 1.09 10.74
N ASN A 101 6.68 0.52 11.86
CA ASN A 101 7.36 -0.63 12.49
C ASN A 101 7.02 -1.97 11.81
N VAL A 102 6.07 -2.00 10.87
CA VAL A 102 5.65 -3.22 10.16
C VAL A 102 5.82 -3.04 8.66
N PHE A 103 6.35 -4.05 7.97
CA PHE A 103 6.35 -4.08 6.51
C PHE A 103 4.96 -4.42 5.96
N PRO A 104 4.53 -3.79 4.84
CA PRO A 104 3.23 -4.08 4.27
C PRO A 104 3.22 -5.47 3.62
N LEU A 105 2.03 -6.07 3.58
CA LEU A 105 1.72 -7.19 2.70
C LEU A 105 1.21 -6.65 1.37
N ILE A 106 1.62 -7.30 0.28
CA ILE A 106 1.25 -6.89 -1.08
C ILE A 106 0.48 -8.03 -1.76
N TRP A 107 -0.67 -7.71 -2.34
CA TRP A 107 -1.41 -8.63 -3.21
C TRP A 107 -1.91 -7.91 -4.46
N VAL A 108 -2.20 -8.70 -5.49
CA VAL A 108 -2.57 -8.21 -6.82
C VAL A 108 -4.00 -8.61 -7.13
N GLY A 109 -4.79 -7.66 -7.59
CA GLY A 109 -6.14 -7.88 -8.10
C GLY A 109 -6.23 -7.48 -9.57
N GLU A 110 -6.99 -8.26 -10.35
CA GLU A 110 -7.48 -7.83 -11.65
C GLU A 110 -8.92 -7.36 -11.51
N SER A 111 -9.23 -6.19 -12.04
CA SER A 111 -10.58 -5.64 -11.99
C SER A 111 -11.51 -6.43 -12.90
N VAL A 112 -12.44 -7.17 -12.29
CA VAL A 112 -13.47 -7.94 -13.02
C VAL A 112 -14.63 -7.02 -13.49
N LYS A 113 -14.98 -6.02 -12.68
CA LYS A 113 -16.03 -5.03 -12.98
C LYS A 113 -15.78 -3.74 -12.19
N SER A 114 -16.01 -2.59 -12.82
CA SER A 114 -16.08 -1.28 -12.15
C SER A 114 -17.42 -0.62 -12.48
N GLY A 115 -18.02 0.06 -11.51
CA GLY A 115 -19.26 0.84 -11.66
C GLY A 115 -19.00 2.33 -11.76
#